data_AF-A0A966TJJ1-F1
#
_entry.id   AF-A0A966TJJ1-F1
#
_cell.length_a   1.000
_cell.length_b   1.000
_cell.length_c   1.000
_cell.angle_alpha   90.00
_cell.angle_beta   90.00
_cell.angle_gamma   90.00
#
_symmetry.space_group_name_H-M   'P 1'
#
loop_
_entity.id
_entity.type
_entity.pdbx_description
1 polymer ?
#
loop_
_entity_poly.entity_id
_entity_poly.type
_entity_poly.pdbx_seq_one_letter_code
_entity_poly.pdbx_strand_id
1 'polypeptide(L)'
;MGAKVQSGLSVRSMTIGIVDYGLGNVASVQAAFKRLGVRSVLSAEMNTLFTTDGLVLPGVGAFPAAMEQIHAKGLAPIIYELVGKKTKPLLGICLGMQILAEIGEEYGECPGLGLIPGRVRKLEPRGDRKIP
;
A
#
# COMPACT_ATOMS: atom_id res chain seq x y z
N MET A 1 -7.89 8.68 50.13
CA MET A 1 -8.83 8.21 49.10
C MET A 1 -8.60 9.07 47.85
N GLY A 2 -7.60 8.70 47.03
CA GLY A 2 -7.22 9.47 45.85
C GLY A 2 -7.63 8.70 44.60
N ALA A 3 -8.66 9.18 43.92
CA ALA A 3 -9.14 8.59 42.67
C ALA A 3 -8.04 8.70 41.60
N LYS A 4 -7.55 7.55 41.13
CA LYS A 4 -6.72 7.48 39.93
C LYS A 4 -7.60 7.82 38.73
N VAL A 5 -7.35 8.96 38.12
CA VAL A 5 -7.87 9.29 36.80
C VAL A 5 -7.24 8.32 35.80
N GLN A 6 -8.01 7.35 35.32
CA GLN A 6 -7.67 6.56 34.14
C GLN A 6 -7.83 7.46 32.91
N SER A 7 -6.77 8.16 32.52
CA SER A 7 -6.70 8.86 31.23
C SER A 7 -5.65 8.20 30.36
N GLY A 8 -6.11 7.40 29.40
CA GLY A 8 -5.26 6.83 28.37
C GLY A 8 -6.13 5.97 27.47
N LEU A 9 -6.38 6.44 26.25
CA LEU A 9 -6.99 5.64 25.20
C LEU A 9 -6.24 4.30 25.15
N SER A 10 -6.91 3.19 25.43
CA SER A 10 -6.34 1.86 25.19
C SER A 10 -6.22 1.72 23.69
N VAL A 11 -5.05 2.06 23.15
CA VAL A 11 -4.75 1.86 21.74
C VAL A 11 -4.75 0.35 21.54
N ARG A 12 -5.82 -0.18 20.93
CA ARG A 12 -5.87 -1.59 20.52
C ARG A 12 -4.58 -1.87 19.76
N SER A 13 -3.94 -3.01 20.05
CA SER A 13 -2.72 -3.43 19.35
C SER A 13 -3.00 -3.54 17.85
N MET A 14 -2.61 -2.53 17.09
CA MET A 14 -2.85 -2.43 15.66
C MET A 14 -1.88 -3.35 14.89
N THR A 15 -2.41 -4.09 13.93
CA THR A 15 -1.65 -4.94 13.02
C THR A 15 -1.83 -4.47 11.58
N ILE A 16 -0.74 -4.18 10.89
CA ILE A 16 -0.73 -3.74 9.50
C ILE A 16 -0.32 -4.89 8.58
N GLY A 17 -1.12 -5.15 7.54
CA GLY A 17 -0.79 -6.08 6.47
C GLY A 17 0.04 -5.38 5.41
N ILE A 18 1.22 -5.89 5.09
CA ILE A 18 2.03 -5.46 3.96
C ILE A 18 1.75 -6.44 2.82
N VAL A 19 1.23 -5.94 1.71
CA VAL A 19 0.87 -6.76 0.54
C VAL A 19 2.14 -7.25 -0.14
N ASP A 20 2.36 -8.56 -0.14
CA ASP A 20 3.53 -9.21 -0.74
C ASP A 20 3.29 -9.55 -2.21
N TYR A 21 3.54 -8.58 -3.07
CA TYR A 21 3.56 -8.82 -4.51
C TYR A 21 4.98 -8.97 -5.07
N GLY A 22 5.99 -9.17 -4.21
CA GLY A 22 7.39 -9.40 -4.64
C GLY A 22 8.18 -8.14 -5.00
N LEU A 23 7.57 -6.95 -4.98
CA LEU A 23 8.26 -5.67 -5.19
C LEU A 23 8.08 -4.73 -3.99
N GLY A 24 9.05 -3.85 -3.80
CA GLY A 24 9.06 -2.84 -2.74
C GLY A 24 10.19 -3.04 -1.72
N ASN A 25 10.50 -1.97 -0.98
CA ASN A 25 11.46 -2.01 0.12
C ASN A 25 10.76 -2.47 1.42
N VAL A 26 10.34 -3.74 1.45
CA VAL A 26 9.57 -4.33 2.56
C VAL A 26 10.32 -4.22 3.89
N ALA A 27 11.64 -4.44 3.88
CA ALA A 27 12.47 -4.36 5.08
C ALA A 27 12.40 -2.97 5.73
N SER A 28 12.44 -1.89 4.93
CA SER A 28 12.34 -0.52 5.46
C SER A 28 10.94 -0.20 5.99
N VAL A 29 9.89 -0.70 5.32
CA VAL A 29 8.51 -0.55 5.80
C VAL A 29 8.30 -1.28 7.13
N GLN A 30 8.75 -2.53 7.23
CA GLN A 30 8.70 -3.30 8.49
C GLN A 30 9.53 -2.64 9.60
N ALA A 31 10.72 -2.11 9.28
CA ALA A 31 11.53 -1.36 10.23
C ALA A 31 10.82 -0.09 10.73
N ALA A 32 10.13 0.63 9.84
CA ALA A 32 9.34 1.80 10.22
C ALA A 32 8.21 1.42 11.19
N PHE A 33 7.42 0.37 10.90
CA PHE A 33 6.38 -0.10 11.80
C PHE A 33 6.93 -0.59 13.15
N LYS A 34 8.05 -1.32 13.13
CA LYS A 34 8.74 -1.74 14.35
C LYS A 34 9.15 -0.54 15.21
N ARG A 35 9.68 0.53 14.62
CA ARG A 35 10.06 1.77 15.34
C ARG A 35 8.85 2.49 15.93
N LEU A 36 7.68 2.36 15.30
CA LEU A 36 6.41 2.90 15.80
C LEU A 36 5.74 1.99 16.84
N GLY A 37 6.30 0.82 17.15
CA GLY A 37 5.67 -0.16 18.04
C GLY A 37 4.43 -0.83 17.46
N VAL A 38 4.25 -0.78 16.13
CA VAL A 38 3.10 -1.36 15.43
C VAL A 38 3.49 -2.72 14.86
N ARG A 39 2.62 -3.73 15.02
CA ARG A 39 2.84 -5.05 14.44
C ARG A 39 2.60 -4.97 12.93
N SER A 40 3.48 -5.57 12.14
CA SER A 40 3.27 -5.72 10.69
C SER A 40 3.44 -7.17 10.24
N VAL A 41 2.62 -7.62 9.31
CA VAL A 41 2.70 -8.95 8.68
C VAL A 41 2.82 -8.78 7.17
N LEU A 42 3.79 -9.45 6.56
CA LEU A 42 3.95 -9.54 5.11
C LEU A 42 3.14 -10.74 4.60
N SER A 43 2.25 -10.56 3.62
CA SER A 43 1.50 -11.68 3.06
C SER A 43 0.91 -11.38 1.68
N ALA A 44 0.73 -12.44 0.89
CA ALA A 44 -0.05 -12.45 -0.33
C ALA A 44 -1.43 -13.16 -0.16
N GLU A 45 -1.73 -13.65 1.04
CA GLU A 45 -2.86 -14.53 1.30
C GLU A 45 -4.07 -13.76 1.85
N MET A 46 -5.25 -14.00 1.27
CA MET A 46 -6.52 -13.37 1.69
C MET A 46 -6.77 -13.54 3.18
N ASN A 47 -6.65 -14.77 3.70
CA ASN A 47 -6.94 -15.05 5.11
C ASN A 47 -6.04 -14.27 6.06
N THR A 48 -4.77 -14.11 5.71
CA THR A 48 -3.82 -13.37 6.53
C THR A 48 -4.12 -11.88 6.45
N LEU A 49 -4.23 -11.33 5.24
CA LEU A 49 -4.53 -9.91 5.02
C LEU A 49 -5.91 -9.51 5.55
N PHE A 50 -6.86 -10.45 5.66
CA PHE A 50 -8.19 -10.20 6.24
C PHE A 50 -8.13 -9.88 7.74
N THR A 51 -7.20 -10.49 8.48
CA THR A 51 -7.12 -10.33 9.94
C THR A 51 -6.42 -9.05 10.41
N THR A 52 -5.84 -8.28 9.50
CA THR A 52 -5.14 -7.01 9.82
C THR A 52 -6.10 -5.84 9.93
N ASP A 53 -5.70 -4.78 10.63
CA ASP A 53 -6.51 -3.55 10.79
C ASP A 53 -6.41 -2.61 9.59
N GLY A 54 -5.31 -2.71 8.83
CA GLY A 54 -5.04 -1.90 7.64
C GLY A 54 -4.09 -2.60 6.69
N LEU A 55 -3.93 -2.02 5.51
CA LEU A 55 -3.05 -2.52 4.46
C LEU A 55 -2.03 -1.45 4.06
N VAL A 56 -0.84 -1.92 3.69
CA VAL A 56 0.19 -1.15 3.00
C VAL A 56 0.51 -1.87 1.71
N LEU A 57 0.45 -1.12 0.61
CA LEU A 57 0.95 -1.53 -0.69
C LEU A 57 2.27 -0.78 -0.93
N PRO A 58 3.43 -1.37 -0.61
CA PRO A 58 4.71 -0.76 -0.93
C PRO A 58 4.97 -0.80 -2.44
N GLY A 59 6.03 -0.19 -2.94
CA GLY A 59 6.48 -0.47 -4.30
C GLY A 59 7.72 0.28 -4.74
N VAL A 60 8.49 -0.36 -5.61
CA VAL A 60 9.62 0.20 -6.36
C VAL A 60 9.63 -0.42 -7.76
N GLY A 61 10.27 0.25 -8.73
CA GLY A 61 10.36 -0.21 -10.11
C GLY A 61 9.31 0.46 -11.00
N ALA A 62 8.85 -0.27 -12.03
CA ALA A 62 7.99 0.25 -13.08
C ALA A 62 6.51 -0.13 -12.89
N PHE A 63 5.61 0.73 -13.35
CA PHE A 63 4.15 0.54 -13.30
C PHE A 63 3.69 -0.79 -13.90
N PRO A 64 4.08 -1.15 -15.15
CA PRO A 64 3.61 -2.39 -15.75
C PRO A 64 4.11 -3.64 -15.01
N ALA A 65 5.36 -3.63 -14.55
CA ALA A 65 5.96 -4.74 -13.81
C ALA A 65 5.25 -4.97 -12.47
N ALA A 66 4.84 -3.90 -11.77
CA ALA A 66 4.05 -4.03 -10.56
C ALA A 66 2.66 -4.62 -10.82
N MET A 67 1.96 -4.15 -11.85
CA MET A 67 0.65 -4.68 -12.19
C MET A 67 0.71 -6.15 -12.65
N GLU A 68 1.74 -6.54 -13.38
CA GLU A 68 2.00 -7.94 -13.74
C GLU A 68 2.12 -8.81 -12.49
N GLN A 69 2.93 -8.42 -11.50
CA GLN A 69 3.10 -9.18 -10.26
C GLN A 69 1.81 -9.25 -9.42
N ILE A 70 1.06 -8.15 -9.35
CA ILE A 70 -0.24 -8.10 -8.66
C ILE A 70 -1.22 -9.10 -9.28
N HIS A 71 -1.29 -9.16 -10.61
CA HIS A 71 -2.16 -10.11 -11.33
C HIS A 71 -1.66 -11.55 -11.23
N ALA A 72 -0.36 -11.79 -11.42
CA ALA A 72 0.24 -13.11 -11.36
C ALA A 72 0.03 -13.80 -10.00
N LYS A 73 -0.01 -13.01 -8.92
CA LYS A 73 -0.29 -13.50 -7.55
C LYS A 73 -1.77 -13.46 -7.16
N GLY A 74 -2.67 -13.05 -8.06
CA GLY A 74 -4.10 -12.98 -7.79
C GLY A 74 -4.48 -11.94 -6.72
N LEU A 75 -3.68 -10.89 -6.54
CA LEU A 75 -3.86 -9.92 -5.45
C LEU A 75 -4.89 -8.84 -5.73
N ALA A 76 -5.13 -8.49 -7.00
CA ALA A 76 -6.13 -7.49 -7.37
C ALA A 76 -7.53 -7.77 -6.77
N PRO A 77 -8.13 -8.97 -6.95
CA PRO A 77 -9.43 -9.26 -6.33
C PRO A 77 -9.40 -9.24 -4.80
N ILE A 78 -8.29 -9.64 -4.17
CA ILE A 78 -8.11 -9.58 -2.71
C ILE A 78 -8.12 -8.12 -2.23
N ILE A 79 -7.38 -7.24 -2.91
CA ILE A 79 -7.34 -5.81 -2.59
C ILE A 79 -8.74 -5.20 -2.76
N TYR A 80 -9.45 -5.49 -3.85
CA TYR A 80 -10.81 -5.00 -4.06
C TYR A 80 -11.79 -5.45 -2.98
N GLU A 81 -11.73 -6.71 -2.56
CA GLU A 81 -12.58 -7.23 -1.49
C GLU A 81 -12.29 -6.52 -0.15
N LEU A 82 -11.01 -6.43 0.23
CA LEU A 82 -10.62 -5.86 1.52
C LEU A 82 -10.86 -4.34 1.59
N VAL A 83 -10.53 -3.61 0.52
CA VAL A 83 -10.64 -2.14 0.51
C VAL A 83 -12.07 -1.71 0.18
N GLY A 84 -12.65 -2.27 -0.88
CA GLY A 84 -13.96 -1.84 -1.38
C GLY A 84 -15.12 -2.32 -0.52
N LYS A 85 -15.14 -3.60 -0.13
CA LYS A 85 -16.27 -4.18 0.61
C LYS A 85 -16.08 -4.18 2.12
N LYS A 86 -14.85 -4.42 2.59
CA LYS A 86 -14.53 -4.44 4.03
C LYS A 86 -14.02 -3.09 4.54
N THR A 87 -13.97 -2.07 3.67
CA THR A 87 -13.55 -0.69 4.02
C THR A 87 -12.22 -0.63 4.74
N LYS A 88 -11.32 -1.59 4.46
CA LYS A 88 -10.02 -1.65 5.12
C LYS A 88 -9.14 -0.49 4.63
N PRO A 89 -8.59 0.34 5.53
CA PRO A 89 -7.70 1.42 5.14
C PRO A 89 -6.49 0.88 4.36
N LEU A 90 -6.16 1.52 3.24
CA LEU A 90 -5.02 1.17 2.40
C LEU A 90 -4.09 2.38 2.23
N LEU A 91 -2.80 2.18 2.47
CA LEU A 91 -1.75 3.13 2.17
C LEU A 91 -0.84 2.60 1.05
N GLY A 92 -0.84 3.27 -0.10
CA GLY A 92 0.15 3.04 -1.16
C GLY A 92 1.43 3.85 -0.91
N ILE A 93 2.60 3.26 -1.11
CA ILE A 93 3.90 3.94 -0.96
C ILE A 93 4.67 3.91 -2.28
N CYS A 94 5.07 5.09 -2.77
CA CYS A 94 5.83 5.27 -4.02
C CYS A 94 5.09 4.61 -5.22
N LEU A 95 5.68 3.60 -5.85
CA LEU A 95 5.00 2.87 -6.93
C LEU A 95 3.69 2.23 -6.46
N GLY A 96 3.63 1.76 -5.21
CA GLY A 96 2.41 1.22 -4.63
C GLY A 96 1.28 2.24 -4.51
N MET A 97 1.59 3.54 -4.45
CA MET A 97 0.59 4.61 -4.57
C MET A 97 0.16 4.80 -6.02
N GLN A 98 1.11 4.80 -6.96
CA GLN A 98 0.86 5.05 -8.38
C GLN A 98 -0.12 4.01 -8.96
N ILE A 99 0.08 2.73 -8.66
CA ILE A 99 -0.76 1.65 -9.19
C ILE A 99 -2.19 1.64 -8.62
N LEU A 100 -2.51 2.49 -7.63
CA LEU A 100 -3.90 2.69 -7.19
C LEU A 100 -4.73 3.47 -8.21
N ALA A 101 -4.07 4.23 -9.10
CA ALA A 101 -4.72 4.99 -10.16
C ALA A 101 -5.32 4.08 -11.23
N GLU A 102 -6.13 4.64 -12.14
CA GLU A 102 -6.74 3.89 -13.24
C GLU A 102 -5.71 3.51 -14.31
N ILE A 103 -4.78 4.41 -14.63
CA ILE A 103 -3.83 4.21 -15.73
C ILE A 103 -2.45 4.77 -15.37
N GLY A 104 -1.40 4.02 -15.67
CA GLY A 104 -0.02 4.50 -15.75
C GLY A 104 0.42 4.65 -17.21
N GLU A 105 1.23 5.67 -17.50
CA GLU A 105 1.74 5.95 -18.86
C GLU A 105 3.20 5.48 -19.07
N GLU A 106 3.80 4.85 -18.07
CA GLU A 106 5.17 4.36 -18.14
C GLU A 106 5.28 3.15 -19.09
N TYR A 107 6.12 3.27 -20.13
CA TYR A 107 6.28 2.29 -21.20
C TYR A 107 5.01 1.98 -22.00
N GLY A 108 4.05 2.91 -22.02
CA GLY A 108 2.75 2.76 -22.67
C GLY A 108 1.61 2.85 -21.66
N GLU A 109 0.37 2.86 -22.14
CA GLU A 109 -0.79 2.84 -21.24
C GLU A 109 -0.92 1.46 -20.58
N CYS A 110 -0.90 1.44 -19.25
CA CYS A 110 -1.07 0.26 -18.43
C CYS A 110 -2.22 0.46 -17.43
N PRO A 111 -3.27 -0.38 -17.44
CA PRO A 111 -4.31 -0.33 -16.43
C PRO A 111 -3.75 -0.61 -15.03
N GLY A 112 -4.07 0.27 -14.08
CA GLY A 112 -3.79 0.08 -12.65
C GLY A 112 -4.93 -0.63 -11.93
N LEU A 113 -4.94 -0.53 -10.60
CA LEU A 113 -6.02 -1.05 -9.77
C LEU A 113 -7.30 -0.20 -9.90
N GLY A 114 -7.24 1.05 -10.35
CA GLY A 114 -8.44 1.88 -10.54
C GLY A 114 -9.23 2.15 -9.25
N LEU A 115 -8.55 2.16 -8.09
CA LEU A 115 -9.14 2.53 -6.81
C LEU A 115 -9.26 4.04 -6.64
N ILE A 116 -8.41 4.79 -7.35
CA ILE A 116 -8.40 6.25 -7.37
C ILE A 116 -8.54 6.70 -8.83
N PRO A 117 -9.54 7.54 -9.16
CA PRO A 117 -9.68 8.07 -10.51
C PRO A 117 -8.44 8.88 -10.94
N GLY A 118 -8.00 8.70 -12.17
CA GLY A 118 -6.91 9.49 -12.75
C GLY A 118 -5.74 8.68 -13.32
N ARG A 119 -4.72 9.42 -13.77
CA ARG A 119 -3.61 8.90 -14.57
C ARG A 119 -2.27 9.30 -13.99
N VAL A 120 -1.33 8.36 -13.92
CA VAL A 120 0.06 8.59 -13.54
C VAL A 120 0.86 8.91 -14.80
N ARG A 121 1.27 10.18 -14.92
CA ARG A 121 1.95 10.72 -16.09
C ARG A 121 3.41 11.00 -15.83
N LYS A 122 4.21 10.91 -16.89
CA LYS A 122 5.58 11.39 -16.86
C LYS A 122 5.60 12.88 -16.57
N LEU A 123 6.49 13.30 -15.69
CA LEU A 123 6.76 14.72 -15.48
C LEU A 123 7.54 15.24 -16.70
N GLU A 124 7.07 16.36 -17.25
CA GLU A 124 7.77 17.06 -18.33
C GLU A 124 8.68 18.14 -17.72
N PRO A 125 9.96 18.20 -18.13
CA PRO A 125 10.88 19.20 -17.61
C PRO A 125 10.40 20.60 -18.02
N ARG A 126 10.44 21.53 -17.06
CA ARG A 126 10.10 22.94 -17.32
C ARG A 126 11.39 23.74 -17.46
N GLY A 127 11.76 24.05 -18.69
CA GLY A 127 13.00 24.74 -19.02
C GLY A 127 14.23 23.88 -18.73
N ASP A 128 15.20 24.43 -18.03
CA ASP A 128 16.47 23.79 -17.65
C ASP A 128 16.40 23.03 -16.31
N ARG A 129 15.24 23.01 -15.64
CA ARG A 129 15.07 22.35 -14.34
C ARG A 129 15.05 20.83 -14.50
N LYS A 130 15.95 20.16 -13.78
CA LYS A 130 15.96 18.70 -13.66
C LYS A 130 14.72 18.22 -12.91
N ILE A 131 14.16 17.10 -13.37
CA ILE A 131 13.18 16.33 -12.61
C ILE A 131 13.96 15.44 -11.64
N PRO A 132 13.70 15.53 -10.33
CA PRO A 132 14.34 14.68 -9.31
C PRO A 132 14.03 13.20 -9.49
#